data_AF-A0A7V7C6H2-F1
#
_entry.id   AF-A0A7V7C6H2-F1
#
_cell.length_a   1.000
_cell.length_b   1.000
_cell.length_c   1.000
_cell.angle_alpha   90.00
_cell.angle_beta   90.00
_cell.angle_gamma   90.00
#
_symmetry.space_group_name_H-M   'P 1'
#
loop_
_entity.id
_entity.type
_entity.pdbx_description
1 polymer ?
#
loop_
_entity_poly.entity_id
_entity_poly.type
_entity_poly.pdbx_seq_one_letter_code
_entity_poly.pdbx_strand_id
1 'polypeptide(L)'
;MKILKSIGKVLLIFSTVFLLATVFLVPKTAVENCANLEVKKVYDLTVDGQTYQLFTAKTLTKDILTEKQIVLGPEDKVFPALDEVVEDEIRIVRVTRQTVEEEKSIPYEQERRESADLFQGETRVIQKGQPGKVKKIYEVVLEDGQEKVRNLVKNVIVKEPVKQIVAYGTLQTVSRDGSTLNFKKALTMTATAYTHTGNRTATGTWPSVGTVAVDPKVIPLHSRLYVDGYGYATAKDVGSSIKGNKIDLFFETKAEALKWGRRQVQVYLLE
;
A
#
# COMPACT_ATOMS: atom_id res chain seq x y z
N MET A 1 4.13 -20.98 -6.68
CA MET A 1 4.21 -19.51 -6.66
C MET A 1 4.21 -19.07 -5.19
N LYS A 2 5.40 -18.94 -4.59
CA LYS A 2 5.57 -18.63 -3.15
C LYS A 2 5.42 -17.13 -2.92
N ILE A 3 4.46 -16.74 -2.08
CA ILE A 3 4.20 -15.34 -1.72
C ILE A 3 5.08 -15.02 -0.50
N LEU A 4 6.16 -14.27 -0.70
CA LEU A 4 6.96 -13.71 0.39
C LEU A 4 6.21 -12.53 1.00
N LYS A 5 5.75 -12.69 2.25
CA LYS A 5 5.31 -11.59 3.11
C LYS A 5 6.56 -10.82 3.57
N SER A 6 6.58 -9.53 3.26
CA SER A 6 7.57 -8.57 3.77
C SER A 6 7.37 -8.40 5.27
N ILE A 7 8.22 -9.06 6.06
CA ILE A 7 8.28 -8.91 7.52
C ILE A 7 8.99 -7.58 7.80
N GLY A 8 8.26 -6.61 8.35
CA GLY A 8 8.85 -5.40 8.91
C GLY A 8 9.84 -5.79 10.01
N LYS A 9 11.11 -5.44 9.83
CA LYS A 9 12.14 -5.58 10.85
C LYS A 9 11.80 -4.66 12.01
N VAL A 10 11.18 -5.21 13.05
CA VAL A 10 11.13 -4.59 14.38
C VAL A 10 12.54 -4.69 14.94
N LEU A 11 13.27 -3.59 14.92
CA LEU A 11 14.58 -3.49 15.58
C LEU A 11 14.34 -3.18 17.06
N LEU A 12 14.09 -4.22 17.85
CA LEU A 12 14.06 -4.13 19.31
C LEU A 12 15.49 -3.92 19.81
N ILE A 13 15.85 -2.68 20.13
CA ILE A 13 17.06 -2.39 20.89
C ILE A 13 16.72 -2.68 22.35
N PHE A 14 16.91 -3.94 22.76
CA PHE A 14 16.85 -4.32 24.17
C PHE A 14 18.10 -3.79 24.86
N SER A 15 17.98 -2.66 25.57
CA SER A 15 18.92 -2.31 26.63
C SER A 15 18.70 -3.31 27.77
N THR A 16 19.43 -4.42 27.71
CA THR A 16 19.41 -5.49 28.70
C THR A 16 20.24 -5.08 29.91
N VAL A 17 19.57 -4.90 31.05
CA VAL A 17 20.15 -5.18 32.37
C VAL A 17 19.14 -6.06 33.09
N PHE A 18 19.21 -7.36 32.81
CA PHE A 18 18.43 -8.37 33.52
C PHE A 18 19.23 -8.76 34.77
N LEU A 19 19.02 -8.05 35.87
CA LEU A 19 19.49 -8.50 37.17
C LEU A 19 18.49 -9.55 37.66
N LEU A 20 18.77 -10.82 37.41
CA LEU A 20 18.04 -11.94 38.00
C LEU A 20 18.30 -11.92 39.52
N ALA A 21 17.47 -11.20 40.27
CA ALA A 21 17.35 -11.39 41.70
C ALA A 21 16.56 -12.68 41.91
N THR A 22 17.26 -13.79 42.11
CA THR A 22 16.65 -15.06 42.52
C THR A 22 16.04 -14.88 43.91
N VAL A 23 14.71 -14.73 43.96
CA VAL A 23 13.95 -14.78 45.23
C VAL A 23 13.96 -16.22 45.72
N PHE A 24 14.72 -16.49 46.78
CA PHE A 24 14.69 -17.78 47.48
C PHE A 24 13.37 -17.88 48.28
N LEU A 25 12.38 -18.61 47.76
CA LEU A 25 11.29 -19.15 48.59
C LEU A 25 11.76 -20.47 49.20
N VAL A 26 11.88 -20.49 50.53
CA VAL A 26 12.31 -21.66 51.30
C VAL A 26 11.09 -22.46 51.78
N PRO A 27 11.03 -23.80 51.62
CA PRO A 27 9.98 -24.62 52.20
C PRO A 27 10.21 -24.86 53.70
N LYS A 28 9.08 -25.03 54.40
CA LYS A 28 8.94 -25.01 55.86
C LYS A 28 9.55 -26.23 56.54
N THR A 29 10.43 -26.01 57.52
CA THR A 29 10.64 -26.93 58.66
C THR A 29 10.57 -26.14 59.96
N ALA A 30 9.74 -26.61 60.88
CA ALA A 30 9.51 -26.01 62.18
C ALA A 30 10.51 -26.54 63.21
N VAL A 31 11.08 -25.64 64.02
CA VAL A 31 11.44 -25.90 65.43
C VAL A 31 11.22 -24.59 66.19
N GLU A 32 10.56 -24.70 67.33
CA GLU A 32 10.13 -23.61 68.22
C GLU A 32 11.29 -23.03 69.05
N ASN A 33 11.22 -21.72 69.31
CA ASN A 33 11.66 -21.12 70.57
C ASN A 33 10.91 -19.79 70.78
N CYS A 34 10.13 -19.72 71.85
CA CYS A 34 9.31 -18.56 72.22
C CYS A 34 10.15 -17.46 72.88
N ALA A 35 10.49 -16.43 72.12
CA ALA A 35 10.86 -15.10 72.61
C ALA A 35 10.44 -14.06 71.54
N ASN A 36 9.57 -13.12 71.91
CA ASN A 36 8.93 -12.12 71.03
C ASN A 36 8.22 -12.70 69.79
N LEU A 37 6.93 -13.06 69.95
CA LEU A 37 6.06 -13.37 68.82
C LEU A 37 5.80 -12.09 68.00
N GLU A 38 6.66 -11.86 67.01
CA GLU A 38 6.44 -10.85 65.99
C GLU A 38 5.24 -11.32 65.14
N VAL A 39 4.07 -10.73 65.35
CA VAL A 39 2.85 -11.09 64.61
C VAL A 39 3.04 -10.69 63.15
N LYS A 40 3.28 -11.68 62.29
CA LYS A 40 3.38 -11.48 60.84
C LYS A 40 2.00 -11.51 60.22
N LYS A 41 1.69 -10.48 59.44
CA LYS A 41 0.52 -10.44 58.55
C LYS A 41 0.86 -11.09 57.21
N VAL A 42 -0.19 -11.50 56.50
CA VAL A 42 -0.12 -12.05 55.14
C VAL A 42 -0.70 -11.02 54.20
N TYR A 43 0.00 -10.74 53.10
CA TYR A 43 -0.49 -9.88 52.03
C TYR A 43 -0.36 -10.60 50.69
N ASP A 44 -1.30 -10.34 49.77
CA ASP A 44 -1.18 -10.77 48.39
C ASP A 44 -0.44 -9.69 47.58
N LEU A 45 0.61 -10.07 46.86
CA LEU A 45 1.36 -9.20 45.96
C LEU A 45 1.10 -9.59 44.52
N THR A 46 0.45 -8.73 43.75
CA THR A 46 0.28 -8.88 42.31
C THR A 46 1.32 -8.04 41.57
N VAL A 47 2.26 -8.68 40.86
CA VAL A 47 3.30 -8.02 40.05
C VAL A 47 3.65 -8.90 38.85
N ASP A 48 3.95 -8.28 37.70
CA ASP A 48 4.35 -8.97 36.46
C ASP A 48 3.31 -10.04 36.00
N GLY A 49 2.03 -9.82 36.31
CA GLY A 49 0.93 -10.73 35.99
C GLY A 49 0.85 -11.98 36.88
N GLN A 50 1.63 -12.05 37.96
CA GLN A 50 1.63 -13.14 38.93
C GLN A 50 1.27 -12.62 40.33
N THR A 51 0.63 -13.47 41.14
CA THR A 51 0.29 -13.16 42.53
C THR A 51 1.13 -14.03 43.48
N TYR A 52 1.75 -13.40 44.47
CA TYR A 52 2.62 -14.02 45.47
C TYR A 52 2.12 -13.70 46.88
N GLN A 53 2.29 -14.62 47.83
CA GLN A 53 1.99 -14.34 49.24
C GLN A 53 3.23 -13.82 49.96
N LEU A 54 3.08 -12.70 50.66
CA LEU A 54 4.12 -12.07 51.46
C LEU A 54 3.81 -12.23 52.95
N PHE A 55 4.80 -12.68 53.72
CA PHE A 55 4.72 -12.77 55.17
C PHE A 55 5.64 -11.73 55.81
N THR A 56 5.09 -10.76 56.55
CA THR A 56 5.87 -9.69 57.19
C THR A 56 5.12 -9.06 58.37
N ALA A 57 5.86 -8.50 59.32
CA ALA A 57 5.32 -7.68 60.41
C ALA A 57 5.13 -6.20 60.02
N LYS A 58 5.63 -5.79 58.84
CA LYS A 58 5.46 -4.44 58.31
C LYS A 58 4.02 -4.23 57.82
N THR A 59 3.55 -3.00 57.90
CA THR A 59 2.20 -2.61 57.48
C THR A 59 2.21 -1.53 56.40
N LEU A 60 3.29 -0.77 56.28
CA LEU A 60 3.43 0.30 55.29
C LEU A 60 3.97 -0.25 53.96
N THR A 61 3.37 0.11 52.83
CA THR A 61 3.72 -0.43 51.51
C THR A 61 5.22 -0.34 51.21
N LYS A 62 5.85 0.82 51.42
CA LYS A 62 7.29 1.00 51.18
C LYS A 62 8.18 0.06 51.99
N ASP A 63 7.82 -0.21 53.24
CA ASP A 63 8.62 -1.02 54.15
C ASP A 63 8.51 -2.49 53.76
N ILE A 64 7.30 -2.93 53.39
CA ILE A 64 7.03 -4.27 52.88
C ILE A 64 7.83 -4.52 51.60
N LEU A 65 7.76 -3.61 50.62
CA LEU A 65 8.49 -3.74 49.36
C LEU A 65 10.02 -3.74 49.58
N THR A 66 10.52 -2.89 50.49
CA THR A 66 11.94 -2.82 50.83
C THR A 66 12.42 -4.11 51.49
N GLU A 67 11.68 -4.65 52.46
CA GLU A 67 12.02 -5.92 53.11
C GLU A 67 12.08 -7.08 52.11
N LYS A 68 11.15 -7.10 51.15
CA LYS A 68 11.08 -8.13 50.10
C LYS A 68 12.01 -7.85 48.92
N GLN A 69 12.81 -6.78 48.98
CA GLN A 69 13.76 -6.39 47.94
C GLN A 69 13.10 -6.22 46.57
N ILE A 70 11.84 -5.76 46.56
CA ILE A 70 11.10 -5.50 45.32
C ILE A 70 11.54 -4.14 44.80
N VAL A 71 12.24 -4.15 43.67
CA VAL A 71 12.70 -2.93 43.00
C VAL A 71 11.59 -2.42 42.08
N LEU A 72 11.23 -1.16 42.26
CA LEU A 72 10.27 -0.46 41.41
C LEU A 72 11.01 0.28 40.29
N GLY A 73 10.41 0.26 39.09
CA GLY A 73 10.76 1.17 38.02
C GLY A 73 10.38 2.62 38.37
N PRO A 74 10.97 3.61 37.68
CA PRO A 74 10.76 5.02 37.98
C PRO A 74 9.31 5.49 37.75
N GLU A 75 8.54 4.78 36.92
CA GLU A 75 7.14 5.12 36.60
C GLU A 75 6.15 4.04 37.05
N ASP A 76 6.61 2.98 37.72
CA ASP A 76 5.75 1.90 38.20
C ASP A 76 4.70 2.45 39.18
N LYS A 77 3.48 1.94 39.07
CA LYS A 77 2.38 2.34 39.93
C LYS A 77 2.18 1.27 40.99
N VAL A 78 2.09 1.68 42.25
CA VAL A 78 1.87 0.79 43.39
C VAL A 78 0.57 1.17 44.07
N PHE A 79 -0.24 0.15 44.38
CA PHE A 79 -1.52 0.29 45.06
C PHE A 79 -1.56 -0.70 46.23
N PRO A 80 -1.81 -0.27 47.47
CA PRO A 80 -1.92 1.13 47.92
C PRO A 80 -0.60 1.90 47.77
N ALA A 81 -0.62 3.22 47.94
CA ALA A 81 0.56 4.08 47.74
C ALA A 81 1.71 3.71 48.71
N LEU A 82 2.93 4.16 48.41
CA LEU A 82 4.13 3.79 49.17
C LEU A 82 4.07 4.20 50.66
N ASP A 83 3.39 5.29 50.96
CA ASP A 83 3.16 5.86 52.29
C ASP A 83 1.81 5.46 52.90
N GLU A 84 1.07 4.56 52.24
CA GLU A 84 -0.19 4.02 52.76
C GLU A 84 0.02 2.67 53.45
N VAL A 85 -0.86 2.39 54.41
CA VAL A 85 -0.92 1.11 55.11
C VAL A 85 -1.65 0.10 54.24
N VAL A 86 -1.06 -1.09 54.10
CA VAL A 86 -1.65 -2.22 53.39
C VAL A 86 -2.63 -2.95 54.30
N GLU A 87 -3.85 -3.15 53.80
CA GLU A 87 -4.84 -4.00 54.44
C GLU A 87 -4.61 -5.46 54.03
N ASP A 88 -4.82 -5.78 52.74
CA ASP A 88 -4.81 -7.17 52.24
C ASP A 88 -3.92 -7.36 50.99
N GLU A 89 -4.02 -6.48 49.98
CA GLU A 89 -3.33 -6.64 48.69
C GLU A 89 -2.38 -5.48 48.37
N ILE A 90 -1.26 -5.81 47.74
CA ILE A 90 -0.36 -4.89 47.05
C ILE A 90 -0.37 -5.23 45.56
N ARG A 91 -0.71 -4.27 44.71
CA ARG A 91 -0.63 -4.40 43.26
C ARG A 91 0.42 -3.45 42.71
N ILE A 92 1.34 -4.00 41.92
CA ILE A 92 2.34 -3.25 41.17
C ILE A 92 2.02 -3.36 39.68
N VAL A 93 1.83 -2.22 39.03
CA VAL A 93 1.69 -2.11 37.58
C VAL A 93 3.02 -1.65 37.02
N ARG A 94 3.65 -2.48 36.18
CA ARG A 94 4.93 -2.12 35.55
C ARG A 94 4.70 -1.14 34.43
N VAL A 95 5.31 0.04 34.51
CA VAL A 95 5.21 1.07 33.47
C VAL A 95 6.55 1.18 32.76
N THR A 96 6.55 0.91 31.46
CA THR A 96 7.75 1.04 30.63
C THR A 96 7.47 1.87 29.40
N ARG A 97 8.49 2.61 28.96
CA ARG A 97 8.45 3.38 27.71
C ARG A 97 9.40 2.75 26.71
N GLN A 98 8.94 2.64 25.48
CA GLN A 98 9.77 2.17 24.38
C GLN A 98 9.62 3.05 23.14
N THR A 99 10.68 3.14 22.36
CA THR A 99 10.65 3.79 21.05
C THR A 99 10.35 2.76 19.98
N VAL A 100 9.28 2.98 19.22
CA VAL A 100 8.88 2.10 18.10
C VAL A 100 9.04 2.86 16.79
N GLU A 101 9.78 2.29 15.86
CA GLU A 101 9.92 2.82 14.50
C GLU A 101 9.01 2.05 13.53
N GLU A 102 8.23 2.79 12.74
CA GLU A 102 7.34 2.23 11.72
C GLU A 102 7.62 2.90 10.36
N GLU A 103 7.99 2.12 9.35
CA GLU A 103 8.13 2.62 7.97
C GLU A 103 6.82 2.50 7.20
N LYS A 104 6.41 3.58 6.53
CA LYS A 104 5.27 3.62 5.61
C LYS A 104 5.66 4.16 4.25
N SER A 105 4.99 3.67 3.20
CA SER A 105 5.12 4.19 1.84
C SER A 105 4.36 5.51 1.68
N ILE A 106 4.99 6.49 1.04
CA ILE A 106 4.33 7.72 0.59
C ILE A 106 3.97 7.54 -0.89
N PRO A 107 2.70 7.69 -1.30
CA PRO A 107 2.34 7.63 -2.70
C PRO A 107 3.03 8.75 -3.49
N TYR A 108 3.21 8.54 -4.79
CA TYR A 108 3.74 9.56 -5.69
C TYR A 108 2.61 10.29 -6.41
N GLU A 109 2.86 11.56 -6.75
CA GLU A 109 1.95 12.34 -7.58
C GLU A 109 2.17 12.04 -9.07
N GLN A 110 1.13 12.29 -9.87
CA GLN A 110 1.22 12.25 -11.33
C GLN A 110 1.11 13.67 -11.89
N GLU A 111 2.05 14.01 -12.76
CA GLU A 111 2.09 15.27 -13.49
C GLU A 111 1.86 15.00 -14.99
N ARG A 112 0.99 15.79 -15.63
CA ARG A 112 0.75 15.73 -17.07
C ARG A 112 1.42 16.91 -17.75
N ARG A 113 2.16 16.64 -18.83
CA ARG A 113 2.84 17.67 -19.64
C ARG A 113 2.43 17.59 -21.09
N GLU A 114 2.29 18.74 -21.72
CA GLU A 114 2.06 18.82 -23.17
C GLU A 114 3.32 18.42 -23.93
N SER A 115 3.12 17.82 -25.10
CA SER A 115 4.20 17.44 -26.00
C SER A 115 3.76 17.62 -27.44
N ALA A 116 4.38 18.58 -28.14
CA ALA A 116 4.17 18.79 -29.57
C ALA A 116 4.73 17.64 -30.44
N ASP A 117 5.58 16.78 -29.88
CA ASP A 117 6.13 15.60 -30.59
C ASP A 117 5.20 14.38 -30.57
N LEU A 118 4.10 14.44 -29.83
CA LEU A 118 3.14 13.35 -29.71
C LEU A 118 1.82 13.76 -30.36
N PHE A 119 1.18 12.81 -31.04
CA PHE A 119 -0.11 13.05 -31.65
C PHE A 119 -1.21 13.22 -30.59
N GLN A 120 -2.23 14.03 -30.90
CA GLN A 120 -3.36 14.21 -30.00
C GLN A 120 -4.00 12.87 -29.63
N GLY A 121 -4.17 12.62 -28.33
CA GLY A 121 -4.69 11.37 -27.80
C GLY A 121 -3.62 10.32 -27.48
N GLU A 122 -2.39 10.52 -27.93
CA GLU A 122 -1.25 9.72 -27.48
C GLU A 122 -0.74 10.19 -26.12
N THR A 123 -0.21 9.24 -25.35
CA THR A 123 0.46 9.52 -24.08
C THR A 123 1.74 8.72 -24.00
N ARG A 124 2.75 9.29 -23.31
CA ARG A 124 4.02 8.63 -23.05
C ARG A 124 4.48 8.93 -21.64
N VAL A 125 4.87 7.90 -20.91
CA VAL A 125 5.51 8.07 -19.60
C VAL A 125 6.94 8.55 -19.83
N ILE A 126 7.24 9.78 -19.45
CA ILE A 126 8.57 10.40 -19.54
C ILE A 126 9.41 10.04 -18.32
N GLN A 127 8.78 10.04 -17.14
CA GLN A 127 9.40 9.62 -15.89
C GLN A 127 8.45 8.69 -15.15
N LYS A 128 8.94 7.50 -14.78
CA LYS A 128 8.19 6.59 -13.91
C LYS A 128 8.21 7.13 -12.49
N GLY A 129 7.04 7.20 -11.86
CA GLY A 129 6.93 7.58 -10.46
C GLY A 129 7.50 6.52 -9.55
N GLN A 130 7.97 6.94 -8.38
CA GLN A 130 8.43 6.03 -7.33
C GLN A 130 7.84 6.46 -5.98
N PRO A 131 7.27 5.54 -5.20
CA PRO A 131 6.80 5.88 -3.86
C PRO A 131 7.98 6.31 -2.98
N GLY A 132 7.70 7.29 -2.13
CA GLY A 132 8.59 7.70 -1.06
C GLY A 132 8.49 6.75 0.13
N LYS A 133 9.28 7.03 1.16
CA LYS A 133 9.25 6.35 2.45
C LYS A 133 9.27 7.35 3.57
N VAL A 134 8.44 7.11 4.58
CA VAL A 134 8.43 7.87 5.82
C VAL A 134 8.65 6.93 6.99
N LYS A 135 9.50 7.34 7.93
CA LYS A 135 9.72 6.67 9.21
C LYS A 135 8.99 7.45 10.29
N LYS A 136 8.01 6.81 10.91
CA LYS A 136 7.30 7.32 12.08
C LYS A 136 7.95 6.75 13.33
N ILE A 137 8.34 7.63 14.24
CA ILE A 137 8.94 7.27 15.52
C ILE A 137 7.91 7.57 16.60
N TYR A 138 7.53 6.53 17.32
CA TYR A 138 6.54 6.59 18.38
C TYR A 138 7.20 6.36 19.73
N GLU A 139 6.75 7.09 20.74
CA GLU A 139 6.92 6.69 22.14
C GLU A 139 5.68 5.89 22.54
N VAL A 140 5.89 4.67 22.97
CA VAL A 140 4.83 3.76 23.41
C VAL A 140 4.98 3.52 24.91
N VAL A 141 3.91 3.79 25.66
CA VAL A 141 3.81 3.47 27.08
C VAL A 141 3.10 2.13 27.23
N LEU A 142 3.78 1.19 27.88
CA LEU A 142 3.26 -0.12 28.21
C LEU A 142 2.93 -0.15 29.70
N GLU A 143 1.77 -0.72 30.04
CA GLU A 143 1.44 -1.15 31.41
C GLU A 143 1.31 -2.66 31.42
N ASP A 144 2.07 -3.34 32.27
CA ASP A 144 2.14 -4.81 32.35
C ASP A 144 2.39 -5.46 30.97
N GLY A 145 3.26 -4.82 30.18
CA GLY A 145 3.61 -5.25 28.81
C GLY A 145 2.55 -4.97 27.75
N GLN A 146 1.39 -4.41 28.11
CA GLN A 146 0.33 -4.05 27.17
C GLN A 146 0.42 -2.58 26.79
N GLU A 147 0.35 -2.29 25.49
CA GLU A 147 0.32 -0.92 24.99
C GLU A 147 -0.95 -0.18 25.45
N LYS A 148 -0.74 0.90 26.20
CA LYS A 148 -1.82 1.79 26.65
C LYS A 148 -1.87 3.07 25.85
N VAL A 149 -0.70 3.64 25.55
CA VAL A 149 -0.59 4.94 24.87
C VAL A 149 0.51 4.85 23.81
N ARG A 150 0.23 5.43 22.64
CA ARG A 150 1.19 5.59 21.55
C ARG A 150 1.17 7.02 21.05
N ASN A 151 2.28 7.73 21.25
CA ASN A 151 2.44 9.12 20.85
C ASN A 151 3.42 9.22 19.68
N LEU A 152 3.02 9.89 18.60
CA LEU A 152 3.92 10.17 17.48
C LEU A 152 4.91 11.27 17.91
N VAL A 153 6.18 10.92 18.04
CA VAL A 153 7.24 11.86 18.45
C VAL A 153 7.85 12.51 17.22
N LYS A 154 8.13 11.73 16.18
CA LYS A 154 8.80 12.23 14.98
C LYS A 154 8.27 11.57 13.72
N ASN A 155 8.23 12.36 12.65
CA ASN A 155 7.90 11.89 11.32
C ASN A 155 9.03 12.32 10.38
N VAL A 156 9.80 11.36 9.89
CA VAL A 156 11.01 11.63 9.08
C VAL A 156 10.83 11.06 7.69
N ILE A 157 10.95 11.90 6.66
CA ILE A 157 11.00 11.41 5.28
C ILE A 157 12.35 10.75 5.07
N VAL A 158 12.34 9.44 4.80
CA VAL A 158 13.53 8.64 4.53
C VAL A 158 13.86 8.66 3.04
N LYS A 159 12.83 8.70 2.19
CA LYS A 159 12.96 8.82 0.74
C LYS A 159 11.82 9.68 0.21
N GLU A 160 12.15 10.74 -0.52
CA GLU A 160 11.14 11.55 -1.20
C GLU A 160 10.45 10.75 -2.32
N PRO A 161 9.13 10.90 -2.51
CA PRO A 161 8.45 10.33 -3.67
C PRO A 161 8.92 11.02 -4.95
N VAL A 162 9.12 10.23 -6.01
CA VAL A 162 9.42 10.75 -7.35
C VAL A 162 8.13 10.79 -8.14
N LYS A 163 7.78 11.95 -8.70
CA LYS A 163 6.57 12.13 -9.50
C LYS A 163 6.59 11.25 -10.75
N GLN A 164 5.41 10.80 -11.17
CA GLN A 164 5.25 10.21 -12.50
C GLN A 164 4.91 11.32 -13.50
N ILE A 165 5.74 11.48 -14.53
CA ILE A 165 5.50 12.48 -15.58
C ILE A 165 4.96 11.76 -16.81
N VAL A 166 3.74 12.12 -17.22
CA VAL A 166 3.10 11.60 -18.43
C VAL A 166 2.93 12.74 -19.43
N ALA A 167 3.66 12.65 -20.54
CA ALA A 167 3.44 13.54 -21.68
C ALA A 167 2.16 13.15 -22.41
N TYR A 168 1.38 14.12 -22.86
CA TYR A 168 0.26 13.94 -23.75
C TYR A 168 0.43 14.78 -25.01
N GLY A 169 0.02 14.22 -26.14
CA GLY A 169 0.23 14.84 -27.43
C GLY A 169 -0.71 16.00 -27.73
N THR A 170 -0.15 17.01 -28.38
CA THR A 170 -0.87 18.19 -28.90
C THR A 170 -0.76 18.33 -30.41
N LEU A 171 -0.02 17.45 -31.09
CA LEU A 171 0.10 17.47 -32.55
C LEU A 171 -1.19 16.97 -33.20
N GLN A 172 -1.81 17.83 -34.00
CA GLN A 172 -3.10 17.60 -34.66
C GLN A 172 -3.01 17.55 -36.19
N THR A 173 -1.80 17.72 -36.73
CA THR A 173 -1.57 17.82 -38.18
C THR A 173 -0.44 16.89 -38.60
N VAL A 174 -0.63 16.22 -39.74
CA VAL A 174 0.41 15.42 -40.40
C VAL A 174 0.33 15.63 -41.91
N SER A 175 1.48 15.54 -42.59
CA SER A 175 1.51 15.48 -44.05
C SER A 175 1.27 14.04 -44.51
N ARG A 176 0.27 13.84 -45.38
CA ARG A 176 -0.07 12.56 -46.01
C ARG A 176 -0.48 12.80 -47.46
N ASP A 177 0.09 12.02 -48.37
CA ASP A 177 -0.21 12.08 -49.81
C ASP A 177 -0.10 13.50 -50.42
N GLY A 178 0.89 14.28 -49.96
CA GLY A 178 1.12 15.66 -50.42
C GLY A 178 0.15 16.69 -49.85
N SER A 179 -0.72 16.31 -48.91
CA SER A 179 -1.72 17.17 -48.28
C SER A 179 -1.56 17.21 -46.75
N THR A 180 -1.96 18.32 -46.12
CA THR A 180 -2.04 18.42 -44.67
C THR A 180 -3.34 17.78 -44.18
N LEU A 181 -3.21 16.75 -43.37
CA LEU A 181 -4.31 16.06 -42.70
C LEU A 181 -4.47 16.62 -41.28
N ASN A 182 -5.63 17.21 -41.00
CA ASN A 182 -6.03 17.62 -39.65
C ASN A 182 -6.84 16.50 -38.98
N PHE A 183 -6.56 16.23 -37.71
CA PHE A 183 -7.22 15.16 -36.96
C PHE A 183 -7.45 15.55 -35.49
N LYS A 184 -8.50 14.97 -34.89
CA LYS A 184 -8.87 15.16 -33.47
C LYS A 184 -8.19 14.16 -32.55
N LYS A 185 -7.77 13.02 -33.10
CA LYS A 185 -7.14 11.95 -32.34
C LYS A 185 -6.31 11.07 -33.26
N ALA A 186 -5.13 10.65 -32.83
CA ALA A 186 -4.38 9.58 -33.46
C ALA A 186 -4.29 8.37 -32.52
N LEU A 187 -4.33 7.18 -33.12
CA LEU A 187 -4.32 5.90 -32.43
C LEU A 187 -3.38 4.95 -33.16
N THR A 188 -2.46 4.33 -32.43
CA THR A 188 -1.76 3.15 -32.94
C THR A 188 -2.62 1.91 -32.73
N MET A 189 -3.02 1.25 -33.81
CA MET A 189 -3.98 0.14 -33.78
C MET A 189 -3.46 -1.08 -34.54
N THR A 190 -3.92 -2.26 -34.14
CA THR A 190 -3.75 -3.49 -34.94
C THR A 190 -4.82 -3.52 -36.03
N ALA A 191 -4.41 -3.41 -37.29
CA ALA A 191 -5.28 -3.58 -38.44
C ALA A 191 -5.21 -5.00 -38.98
N THR A 192 -6.37 -5.62 -39.17
CA THR A 192 -6.58 -6.79 -40.02
C THR A 192 -7.31 -6.40 -41.30
N ALA A 193 -7.53 -7.36 -42.18
CA ALA A 193 -8.33 -7.16 -43.39
C ALA A 193 -9.39 -8.25 -43.53
N TYR A 194 -10.53 -7.84 -44.10
CA TYR A 194 -11.61 -8.73 -44.50
C TYR A 194 -12.13 -8.36 -45.90
N THR A 195 -12.94 -9.24 -46.47
CA THR A 195 -13.59 -9.03 -47.77
C THR A 195 -15.05 -9.46 -47.68
N HIS A 196 -15.77 -9.47 -48.80
CA HIS A 196 -17.20 -9.81 -48.89
C HIS A 196 -17.56 -11.06 -48.08
N THR A 197 -18.46 -10.90 -47.10
CA THR A 197 -19.01 -11.98 -46.28
C THR A 197 -20.46 -12.33 -46.61
N GLY A 198 -21.07 -11.60 -47.55
CA GLY A 198 -22.50 -11.68 -47.86
C GLY A 198 -23.40 -10.94 -46.87
N ASN A 199 -22.84 -10.31 -45.84
CA ASN A 199 -23.60 -9.56 -44.84
C ASN A 199 -23.42 -8.04 -44.99
N ARG A 200 -24.42 -7.28 -44.54
CA ARG A 200 -24.34 -5.82 -44.39
C ARG A 200 -23.52 -5.45 -43.16
N THR A 201 -22.95 -4.25 -43.18
CA THR A 201 -22.24 -3.67 -42.04
C THR A 201 -23.19 -3.42 -40.87
N ALA A 202 -22.65 -3.22 -39.67
CA ALA A 202 -23.42 -2.83 -38.49
C ALA A 202 -24.32 -1.59 -38.72
N THR A 203 -23.92 -0.65 -39.58
CA THR A 203 -24.73 0.52 -39.97
C THR A 203 -25.71 0.26 -41.12
N GLY A 204 -25.85 -0.99 -41.59
CA GLY A 204 -26.86 -1.39 -42.59
C GLY A 204 -26.47 -1.18 -44.06
N THR A 205 -25.22 -0.81 -44.35
CA THR A 205 -24.72 -0.60 -45.72
C THR A 205 -23.97 -1.83 -46.23
N TRP A 206 -23.84 -1.99 -47.54
CA TRP A 206 -22.88 -2.95 -48.10
C TRP A 206 -21.45 -2.44 -47.90
N PRO A 207 -20.51 -3.28 -47.43
CA PRO A 207 -19.13 -2.86 -47.31
C PRO A 207 -18.51 -2.63 -48.69
N SER A 208 -17.61 -1.65 -48.77
CA SER A 208 -16.86 -1.25 -49.95
C SER A 208 -15.48 -0.78 -49.48
N VAL A 209 -14.52 -0.58 -50.38
CA VAL A 209 -13.26 0.10 -50.01
C VAL A 209 -13.59 1.42 -49.29
N GLY A 210 -12.89 1.66 -48.18
CA GLY A 210 -13.20 2.74 -47.23
C GLY A 210 -14.14 2.34 -46.09
N THR A 211 -14.67 1.11 -46.05
CA THR A 211 -15.37 0.58 -44.87
C THR A 211 -14.37 -0.01 -43.88
N VAL A 212 -14.52 0.33 -42.61
CA VAL A 212 -13.74 -0.25 -41.51
C VAL A 212 -14.64 -0.72 -40.38
N ALA A 213 -14.34 -1.92 -39.88
CA ALA A 213 -14.92 -2.44 -38.65
C ALA A 213 -14.10 -1.97 -37.46
N VAL A 214 -14.79 -1.49 -36.42
CA VAL A 214 -14.15 -0.90 -35.24
C VAL A 214 -14.79 -1.41 -33.94
N ASP A 215 -14.16 -1.11 -32.81
CA ASP A 215 -14.85 -1.10 -31.51
C ASP A 215 -15.49 0.28 -31.29
N PRO A 216 -16.84 0.39 -31.25
CA PRO A 216 -17.53 1.66 -31.03
C PRO A 216 -17.16 2.38 -29.73
N LYS A 217 -16.61 1.66 -28.74
CA LYS A 217 -16.12 2.26 -27.48
C LYS A 217 -14.81 3.03 -27.66
N VAL A 218 -14.05 2.74 -28.71
CA VAL A 218 -12.76 3.37 -29.01
C VAL A 218 -12.89 4.35 -30.19
N ILE A 219 -13.59 3.94 -31.24
CA ILE A 219 -13.89 4.75 -32.42
C ILE A 219 -15.39 4.70 -32.66
N PRO A 220 -16.14 5.80 -32.45
CA PRO A 220 -17.58 5.83 -32.72
C PRO A 220 -17.91 5.46 -34.18
N LEU A 221 -19.04 4.81 -34.40
CA LEU A 221 -19.55 4.61 -35.77
C LEU A 221 -19.78 5.96 -36.47
N HIS A 222 -19.67 5.95 -37.78
CA HIS A 222 -19.65 7.11 -38.68
C HIS A 222 -18.43 8.04 -38.55
N SER A 223 -17.46 7.74 -37.68
CA SER A 223 -16.19 8.47 -37.65
C SER A 223 -15.46 8.38 -38.99
N ARG A 224 -14.98 9.51 -39.49
CA ARG A 224 -14.08 9.60 -40.65
C ARG A 224 -12.65 9.37 -40.20
N LEU A 225 -11.94 8.48 -40.88
CA LEU A 225 -10.59 8.06 -40.54
C LEU A 225 -9.64 8.26 -41.71
N TYR A 226 -8.37 8.45 -41.42
CA TYR A 226 -7.27 8.12 -42.32
C TYR A 226 -6.42 7.02 -41.68
N VAL A 227 -6.14 5.96 -42.43
CA VAL A 227 -5.39 4.80 -41.94
C VAL A 227 -4.10 4.68 -42.75
N ASP A 228 -2.95 4.75 -42.08
CA ASP A 228 -1.65 4.68 -42.76
C ASP A 228 -1.53 3.39 -43.58
N GLY A 229 -1.24 3.55 -44.88
CA GLY A 229 -1.12 2.47 -45.86
C GLY A 229 -2.44 1.99 -46.49
N TYR A 230 -3.59 2.46 -46.01
CA TYR A 230 -4.91 2.14 -46.58
C TYR A 230 -5.63 3.38 -47.15
N GLY A 231 -5.47 4.54 -46.50
CA GLY A 231 -6.11 5.80 -46.90
C GLY A 231 -7.38 6.10 -46.12
N TYR A 232 -8.30 6.83 -46.74
CA TYR A 232 -9.53 7.30 -46.10
C TYR A 232 -10.52 6.15 -45.85
N ALA A 233 -11.12 6.14 -44.65
CA ALA A 233 -12.11 5.16 -44.25
C ALA A 233 -13.23 5.78 -43.40
N THR A 234 -14.35 5.07 -43.27
CA THR A 234 -15.47 5.41 -42.40
C THR A 234 -15.82 4.21 -41.54
N ALA A 235 -15.90 4.42 -40.22
CA ALA A 235 -16.33 3.40 -39.27
C ALA A 235 -17.80 3.03 -39.50
N LYS A 236 -18.07 1.94 -40.21
CA LYS A 236 -19.43 1.52 -40.58
C LYS A 236 -19.79 0.16 -40.03
N ASP A 237 -18.81 -0.59 -39.53
CA ASP A 237 -18.98 -1.98 -39.18
C ASP A 237 -18.45 -2.31 -37.79
N VAL A 238 -18.88 -3.45 -37.24
CA VAL A 238 -18.45 -3.96 -35.94
C VAL A 238 -18.24 -5.46 -36.05
N GLY A 239 -17.08 -5.93 -35.62
CA GLY A 239 -16.78 -7.36 -35.50
C GLY A 239 -16.78 -7.83 -34.05
N SER A 240 -17.17 -9.08 -33.82
CA SER A 240 -17.06 -9.72 -32.49
C SER A 240 -15.61 -9.78 -32.01
N SER A 241 -14.66 -10.01 -32.93
CA SER A 241 -13.22 -10.05 -32.64
C SER A 241 -12.49 -8.70 -32.75
N ILE A 242 -13.22 -7.63 -33.04
CA ILE A 242 -12.70 -6.27 -33.22
C ILE A 242 -13.05 -5.48 -31.95
N LYS A 243 -12.12 -5.49 -31.00
CA LYS A 243 -12.27 -4.92 -29.65
C LYS A 243 -11.01 -4.16 -29.26
N GLY A 244 -11.17 -3.05 -28.54
CA GLY A 244 -10.06 -2.18 -28.13
C GLY A 244 -9.34 -1.54 -29.33
N ASN A 245 -8.01 -1.52 -29.29
CA ASN A 245 -7.17 -0.92 -30.33
C ASN A 245 -6.96 -1.86 -31.54
N LYS A 246 -8.06 -2.44 -32.05
CA LYS A 246 -8.08 -3.28 -33.25
C LYS A 246 -9.12 -2.77 -34.23
N ILE A 247 -8.77 -2.80 -35.51
CA ILE A 247 -9.67 -2.48 -36.63
C ILE A 247 -9.60 -3.57 -37.70
N ASP A 248 -10.64 -3.68 -38.52
CA ASP A 248 -10.67 -4.57 -39.68
C ASP A 248 -10.98 -3.76 -40.94
N LEU A 249 -10.08 -3.77 -41.91
CA LEU A 249 -10.20 -2.97 -43.13
C LEU A 249 -10.82 -3.79 -44.25
N PHE A 250 -11.81 -3.24 -44.92
CA PHE A 250 -12.44 -3.92 -46.03
C PHE A 250 -11.60 -3.86 -47.32
N PHE A 251 -11.51 -4.96 -48.04
CA PHE A 251 -10.93 -5.06 -49.38
C PHE A 251 -11.90 -5.78 -50.32
N GLU A 252 -11.90 -5.41 -51.60
CA GLU A 252 -12.79 -6.04 -52.58
C GLU A 252 -12.44 -7.49 -52.85
N THR A 253 -11.15 -7.85 -52.76
CA THR A 253 -10.70 -9.21 -53.05
C THR A 253 -10.03 -9.87 -51.85
N LYS A 254 -10.19 -11.19 -51.77
CA LYS A 254 -9.48 -12.04 -50.80
C LYS A 254 -7.96 -11.92 -50.95
N ALA A 255 -7.46 -11.78 -52.19
CA ALA A 255 -6.03 -11.65 -52.46
C ALA A 255 -5.45 -10.37 -51.83
N GLU A 256 -6.15 -9.24 -51.96
CA GLU A 256 -5.74 -7.97 -51.33
C GLU A 256 -5.79 -8.05 -49.81
N ALA A 257 -6.86 -8.63 -49.24
CA ALA A 257 -6.97 -8.81 -47.80
C ALA A 257 -5.82 -9.67 -47.24
N LEU A 258 -5.47 -10.77 -47.92
CA LEU A 258 -4.32 -11.61 -47.54
C LEU A 258 -2.99 -10.87 -47.68
N LYS A 259 -2.82 -10.08 -48.74
CA LYS A 259 -1.61 -9.25 -48.96
C LYS A 259 -1.47 -8.17 -47.88
N TRP A 260 -2.59 -7.60 -47.42
CA TRP A 260 -2.59 -6.69 -46.27
C TRP A 260 -2.19 -7.42 -44.98
N GLY A 261 -2.81 -8.57 -44.70
CA GLY A 261 -2.50 -9.36 -43.51
C GLY A 261 -2.79 -8.61 -42.20
N ARG A 262 -2.01 -8.89 -41.16
CA ARG A 262 -2.15 -8.23 -39.84
C ARG A 262 -0.94 -7.37 -39.56
N ARG A 263 -1.15 -6.10 -39.20
CA ARG A 263 -0.06 -5.15 -38.95
C ARG A 263 -0.48 -4.05 -37.97
N GLN A 264 0.51 -3.38 -37.39
CA GLN A 264 0.28 -2.14 -36.65
C GLN A 264 0.21 -0.98 -37.64
N VAL A 265 -0.76 -0.09 -37.47
CA VAL A 265 -0.94 1.13 -38.27
C VAL A 265 -1.26 2.31 -37.37
N GLN A 266 -0.95 3.51 -37.85
CA GLN A 266 -1.48 4.74 -37.27
C GLN A 266 -2.83 5.06 -37.90
N VAL A 267 -3.81 5.36 -37.06
CA VAL A 267 -5.19 5.70 -37.43
C VAL A 267 -5.47 7.10 -36.92
N TYR A 268 -5.86 8.00 -37.81
CA TYR A 268 -6.22 9.37 -37.50
C TYR A 268 -7.73 9.53 -37.58
N LEU A 269 -8.37 9.94 -36.49
CA LEU A 269 -9.78 10.34 -36.47
C LEU A 269 -9.86 11.78 -36.95
N LEU A 270 -10.52 11.97 -38.08
CA LEU A 270 -10.66 13.26 -38.73
C LEU A 270 -11.77 14.07 -38.07
N GLU A 271 -11.82 15.37 -38.38
CA GLU A 271 -12.85 16.26 -37.86
C GLU A 271 -14.27 15.91 -38.31
#